data_AF-A0A955ASB5-F1
#
_entry.id   AF-A0A955ASB5-F1
#
_cell.length_a   1.000
_cell.length_b   1.000
_cell.length_c   1.000
_cell.angle_alpha   90.00
_cell.angle_beta   90.00
_cell.angle_gamma   90.00
#
_symmetry.space_group_name_H-M   'P 1'
#
loop_
_entity.id
_entity.type
_entity.pdbx_description
1 polymer ?
#
loop_
_entity_poly.entity_id
_entity_poly.type
_entity_poly.pdbx_seq_one_letter_code
_entity_poly.pdbx_strand_id
1 'polypeptide(L)'
;MFSLVGGPVANAIETAGELYVDLNAADFVTGGTSWSNGGTYTNFDAVGAPRACTVHQSPGIVFDGVNDAFVGTDLAPEGLIGLDPTRTIEVWALNPNIAAEETLVS
;
A
#
# COMPACT_ATOMS: atom_id res chain seq x y z
N MET A 1 -32.04 -14.31 -9.36
CA MET A 1 -31.51 -13.22 -8.50
C MET A 1 -30.03 -13.54 -8.31
N PHE A 2 -29.15 -12.79 -8.96
CA PHE A 2 -27.70 -13.06 -8.94
C PHE A 2 -27.13 -12.42 -7.68
N SER A 3 -26.50 -13.22 -6.82
CA SER A 3 -25.83 -12.73 -5.60
C SER A 3 -24.55 -12.01 -6.01
N LEU A 4 -24.42 -10.74 -5.64
CA LEU A 4 -23.16 -10.01 -5.72
C LEU A 4 -22.23 -10.60 -4.65
N VAL A 5 -21.28 -11.44 -5.08
CA VAL A 5 -20.09 -11.69 -4.26
C VAL A 5 -19.33 -10.37 -4.29
N GLY A 6 -19.39 -9.62 -3.18
CA GLY A 6 -18.54 -8.45 -2.99
C GLY A 6 -17.09 -8.84 -3.24
N GLY A 7 -16.33 -7.96 -3.89
CA GLY A 7 -14.88 -8.12 -4.00
C GLY A 7 -14.25 -8.34 -2.62
N PRO A 8 -12.98 -8.78 -2.54
CA PRO A 8 -12.32 -8.97 -1.27
C PRO A 8 -12.46 -7.69 -0.44
N VAL A 9 -13.25 -7.76 0.63
CA VAL A 9 -13.08 -6.86 1.76
C VAL A 9 -11.71 -7.24 2.31
N ALA A 10 -10.77 -6.30 2.33
CA ALA A 10 -9.54 -6.52 3.08
C ALA A 10 -9.97 -6.92 4.49
N ASN A 11 -9.58 -8.12 4.93
CA ASN A 11 -9.83 -8.54 6.29
C ASN A 11 -9.16 -7.53 7.23
N ALA A 12 -9.62 -7.46 8.48
CA ALA A 12 -8.96 -6.61 9.47
C ALA A 12 -7.46 -6.95 9.50
N ILE A 13 -6.61 -5.91 9.48
CA ILE A 13 -5.16 -6.10 9.57
C ILE A 13 -4.86 -6.82 10.90
N GLU A 14 -4.22 -7.98 10.81
CA GLU A 14 -3.76 -8.69 12.00
C GLU A 14 -2.56 -7.94 12.57
N THR A 15 -2.69 -7.47 13.82
CA THR A 15 -1.66 -6.66 14.48
C THR A 15 -1.03 -7.42 15.63
N ALA A 16 0.30 -7.49 15.62
CA ALA A 16 1.10 -8.12 16.69
C ALA A 16 2.12 -7.12 17.26
N GLY A 17 1.64 -5.91 17.58
CA GLY A 17 2.47 -4.77 17.98
C GLY A 17 1.86 -3.45 17.53
N GLU A 18 2.68 -2.40 17.49
CA GLU A 18 2.26 -1.10 16.98
C GLU A 18 2.05 -1.14 15.46
N LEU A 19 0.89 -0.67 15.01
CA LEU A 19 0.55 -0.55 13.59
C LEU A 19 1.10 0.77 13.05
N TYR A 20 2.28 0.73 12.43
CA TYR A 20 2.92 1.92 11.88
C TYR A 20 2.27 2.40 10.58
N VAL A 21 1.90 1.48 9.68
CA VAL A 21 1.39 1.79 8.34
C VAL A 21 0.08 1.05 8.08
N ASP A 22 -0.97 1.80 7.79
CA ASP A 22 -2.29 1.35 7.36
C ASP A 22 -2.74 2.24 6.19
N LEU A 23 -2.53 1.75 4.97
CA LEU A 23 -2.85 2.47 3.74
C LEU A 23 -3.98 1.77 3.00
N ASN A 24 -5.08 2.49 2.78
CA ASN A 24 -6.19 2.03 1.97
C ASN A 24 -6.25 2.80 0.65
N ALA A 25 -6.23 2.09 -0.47
CA ALA A 25 -6.22 2.69 -1.81
C ALA A 25 -7.47 3.54 -2.11
N ALA A 26 -8.56 3.35 -1.36
CA ALA A 26 -9.75 4.18 -1.45
C ALA A 26 -9.54 5.62 -0.95
N ASP A 27 -8.52 5.86 -0.12
CA ASP A 27 -8.30 7.14 0.55
C ASP A 27 -7.39 8.08 -0.25
N PHE A 28 -6.76 7.58 -1.32
CA PHE A 28 -5.98 8.39 -2.25
C PHE A 28 -6.80 8.78 -3.48
N VAL A 29 -6.63 10.03 -3.91
CA VAL A 29 -7.27 10.57 -5.12
C VAL A 29 -6.19 10.90 -6.14
N THR A 30 -6.41 10.50 -7.40
CA THR A 30 -5.50 10.84 -8.52
C THR A 30 -5.18 12.33 -8.55
N GLY A 31 -3.89 12.66 -8.65
CA GLY A 31 -3.39 14.04 -8.61
C GLY A 31 -3.22 14.60 -7.19
N GLY A 32 -3.54 13.83 -6.16
CA GLY A 32 -3.20 14.14 -4.77
C GLY A 32 -1.70 14.06 -4.53
N THR A 33 -1.20 14.89 -3.62
CA THR A 33 0.24 14.94 -3.29
C THR A 33 0.59 14.09 -2.07
N SER A 34 -0.40 13.58 -1.33
CA SER A 34 -0.19 12.82 -0.11
C SER A 34 -1.25 11.74 0.06
N TRP A 35 -0.86 10.59 0.60
CA TRP A 35 -1.72 9.47 0.99
C TRP A 35 -1.75 9.38 2.51
N SER A 36 -2.94 9.58 3.07
CA SER A 36 -3.18 9.49 4.50
C SER A 36 -2.90 8.08 5.02
N ASN A 37 -2.14 8.00 6.11
CA ASN A 37 -1.85 6.77 6.83
C ASN A 37 -2.76 6.66 8.07
N GLY A 38 -3.43 5.52 8.24
CA GLY A 38 -4.25 5.22 9.41
C GLY A 38 -3.45 4.71 10.62
N GLY A 39 -2.17 4.37 10.42
CA GLY A 39 -1.24 3.93 11.46
C GLY A 39 -0.60 5.08 12.23
N THR A 40 0.38 4.77 13.08
CA THR A 40 1.04 5.75 13.96
C THR A 40 2.25 6.45 13.33
N TYR A 41 2.69 6.04 12.15
CA TYR A 41 3.75 6.73 11.42
C TYR A 41 3.23 7.99 10.70
N THR A 42 4.06 8.61 9.86
CA THR A 42 3.66 9.76 9.03
C THR A 42 2.80 9.36 7.83
N ASN A 43 2.22 10.37 7.17
CA ASN A 43 1.62 10.24 5.84
C ASN A 43 2.70 10.08 4.78
N PHE A 44 2.29 9.67 3.58
CA PHE A 44 3.23 9.42 2.48
C PHE A 44 3.03 10.42 1.35
N ASP A 45 4.11 11.04 0.91
CA ASP A 45 4.08 11.98 -0.21
C ASP A 45 4.21 11.24 -1.54
N ALA A 46 3.41 11.65 -2.52
CA ALA A 46 3.47 11.12 -3.86
C ALA A 46 4.74 11.60 -4.56
N VAL A 47 5.49 10.66 -5.13
CA VAL A 47 6.59 10.92 -6.07
C VAL A 47 6.12 10.46 -7.45
N GLY A 48 6.34 11.27 -8.48
CA GLY A 48 5.79 11.01 -9.81
C GLY A 48 4.31 11.34 -9.92
N ALA A 49 3.53 10.49 -10.59
CA ALA A 49 2.08 10.62 -10.74
C ALA A 49 1.32 9.29 -10.50
N PRO A 50 1.44 8.66 -9.31
CA PRO A 50 0.63 7.51 -8.95
C PRO A 50 -0.86 7.81 -9.14
N ARG A 51 -1.61 6.83 -9.64
CA ARG A 51 -3.00 7.05 -10.04
C ARG A 51 -3.95 6.08 -9.37
N ALA A 52 -4.99 6.62 -8.74
CA ALA A 52 -6.09 5.83 -8.22
C ALA A 52 -6.83 5.13 -9.39
N CYS A 53 -7.20 3.88 -9.18
CA CYS A 53 -7.93 3.06 -10.14
C CYS A 53 -8.86 2.09 -9.42
N THR A 54 -9.62 1.35 -10.22
CA THR A 54 -10.44 0.23 -9.74
C THR A 54 -10.05 -1.01 -10.53
N VAL A 55 -9.64 -2.05 -9.82
CA VAL A 55 -9.26 -3.36 -10.37
C VAL A 55 -10.24 -4.39 -9.82
N HIS A 56 -10.99 -5.05 -10.68
CA HIS A 56 -11.98 -6.07 -10.27
C HIS A 56 -12.92 -5.62 -9.14
N GLN A 57 -13.42 -4.38 -9.22
CA GLN A 57 -14.27 -3.73 -8.20
C GLN A 57 -13.57 -3.39 -6.87
N SER A 58 -12.25 -3.60 -6.77
CA SER A 58 -11.44 -3.18 -5.62
C SER A 58 -10.67 -1.88 -5.94
N PRO A 59 -10.63 -0.90 -5.02
CA PRO A 59 -9.74 0.25 -5.14
C PRO A 59 -8.28 -0.19 -5.24
N GLY A 60 -7.50 0.49 -6.06
CA GLY A 60 -6.07 0.23 -6.22
C GLY A 60 -5.33 1.47 -6.66
N ILE A 61 -4.01 1.47 -6.46
CA ILE A 61 -3.11 2.50 -6.98
C ILE A 61 -2.26 1.84 -8.07
N VAL A 62 -2.18 2.48 -9.23
CA VAL A 62 -1.25 2.07 -10.29
C VAL A 62 -0.01 2.96 -10.26
N PHE A 63 1.14 2.31 -10.40
CA PHE A 63 2.46 2.91 -10.55
C PHE A 63 2.97 2.67 -11.98
N ASP A 64 3.77 3.58 -12.51
CA ASP A 64 4.42 3.45 -13.83
C ASP A 64 5.55 2.41 -13.88
N GLY A 65 5.95 1.86 -12.72
CA GLY A 65 7.02 0.88 -12.55
C GLY A 65 8.43 1.48 -12.60
N VAL A 66 8.58 2.81 -12.64
CA VAL A 66 9.88 3.47 -12.80
C VAL A 66 10.05 4.69 -11.90
N ASN A 67 9.10 5.63 -11.91
CA ASN A 67 9.21 6.93 -11.25
C ASN A 67 8.15 7.16 -10.16
N ASP A 68 7.06 6.39 -10.20
CA ASP A 68 5.96 6.55 -9.27
C ASP A 68 6.24 5.86 -7.94
N ALA A 69 6.02 6.58 -6.84
CA ALA A 69 6.13 6.02 -5.49
C ALA A 69 5.32 6.83 -4.47
N PHE A 70 5.24 6.29 -3.26
CA PHE A 70 4.83 7.01 -2.06
C PHE A 70 5.93 6.90 -1.02
N VAL A 71 6.37 8.03 -0.47
CA VAL A 71 7.53 8.11 0.43
C VAL A 71 7.13 8.78 1.74
N GLY A 72 7.44 8.13 2.86
CA GLY A 72 7.24 8.73 4.18
C GLY A 72 8.17 9.92 4.40
N THR A 73 7.65 10.99 5.00
CA THR A 73 8.39 12.25 5.21
C THR A 73 9.44 12.20 6.31
N ASP A 74 9.28 11.27 7.26
CA ASP A 74 10.07 11.22 8.49
C ASP A 74 11.12 10.11 8.43
N LEU A 75 11.95 10.01 9.47
CA LEU A 75 12.80 8.85 9.65
C LEU A 75 11.94 7.64 10.03
N ALA A 76 12.28 6.48 9.47
CA ALA A 76 11.60 5.23 9.80
C ALA A 76 11.63 4.98 11.33
N PRO A 77 10.50 4.58 11.95
CA PRO A 77 10.43 4.31 13.38
C PRO A 77 11.39 3.19 13.80
N GLU A 78 11.88 3.24 15.03
CA GLU A 78 12.81 2.23 15.57
C GLU A 78 12.26 0.80 15.46
N GLY A 79 10.94 0.61 15.59
CA GLY A 79 10.30 -0.70 15.41
C GLY A 79 10.36 -1.27 13.99
N LEU A 80 10.73 -0.47 12.99
CA LEU A 80 10.93 -0.90 11.60
C LEU A 80 12.40 -1.02 11.21
N ILE A 81 13.34 -0.48 11.98
CA ILE A 81 14.78 -0.44 11.65
C ILE A 81 15.64 -1.09 12.74
N GLY A 82 16.96 -1.11 12.55
CA GLY A 82 17.91 -1.70 13.51
C GLY A 82 18.24 -3.16 13.22
N LEU A 83 18.93 -3.80 14.19
CA LEU A 83 19.33 -5.20 14.10
C LEU A 83 18.16 -6.10 14.50
N ASP A 84 17.81 -7.06 13.64
CA ASP A 84 16.77 -8.08 13.85
C ASP A 84 15.40 -7.53 14.38
N PRO A 85 14.82 -6.50 13.74
CA PRO A 85 13.52 -5.99 14.16
C PRO A 85 12.42 -7.01 13.86
N THR A 86 11.55 -7.27 14.85
CA THR A 86 10.37 -8.11 14.68
C THR A 86 9.24 -7.28 14.07
N ARG A 87 9.00 -7.47 12.77
CA ARG A 87 7.96 -6.74 12.01
C ARG A 87 7.34 -7.64 10.95
N THR A 88 6.09 -7.35 10.60
CA THR A 88 5.39 -7.96 9.47
C THR A 88 4.94 -6.86 8.53
N ILE A 89 4.96 -7.16 7.22
CA ILE A 89 4.44 -6.28 6.17
C ILE A 89 3.45 -7.11 5.37
N GLU A 90 2.23 -6.61 5.21
CA GLU A 90 1.19 -7.20 4.38
C GLU A 90 0.82 -6.20 3.28
N VAL A 91 0.79 -6.68 2.03
CA VAL A 91 0.48 -5.88 0.84
C VAL A 91 -0.37 -6.71 -0.11
N TRP A 92 -1.41 -6.09 -0.66
CA TRP A 92 -2.15 -6.60 -1.80
C TRP A 92 -1.69 -5.89 -3.06
N ALA A 93 -0.92 -6.59 -3.89
CA ALA A 93 -0.41 -6.06 -5.14
C ALA A 93 -0.85 -6.94 -6.32
N LEU A 94 -1.14 -6.30 -7.45
CA LEU A 94 -1.39 -6.97 -8.72
C LEU A 94 -0.29 -6.59 -9.70
N ASN A 95 0.49 -7.58 -10.13
CA ASN A 95 1.35 -7.46 -11.30
C ASN A 95 0.67 -8.12 -12.51
N PRO A 96 0.25 -7.37 -13.54
CA PRO A 96 -0.34 -7.98 -14.72
C PRO A 96 0.68 -8.74 -15.59
N ASN A 97 1.99 -8.54 -15.37
CA ASN A 97 3.04 -9.21 -16.12
C ASN A 97 4.24 -9.54 -15.23
N ILE A 98 4.32 -10.79 -14.77
CA ILE A 98 5.40 -11.25 -13.88
C ILE A 98 6.71 -11.42 -14.67
N ALA A 99 7.79 -10.76 -14.21
CA ALA A 99 9.14 -11.03 -14.67
C ALA A 99 9.70 -12.34 -14.07
N ALA A 100 10.83 -12.84 -14.58
CA ALA A 100 11.38 -14.14 -14.15
C ALA A 100 11.78 -14.20 -12.66
N GLU A 101 12.05 -13.06 -12.01
CA GLU A 101 12.41 -12.95 -10.59
C GLU A 101 11.92 -11.62 -10.03
N GLU A 102 11.20 -11.64 -8.90
CA GLU A 102 10.70 -10.45 -8.20
C GLU A 102 10.89 -10.64 -6.69
N THR A 103 11.28 -9.58 -5.97
CA THR A 103 11.50 -9.64 -4.51
C THR A 103 10.22 -9.51 -3.69
N LEU A 104 9.12 -9.01 -4.27
CA LEU A 104 7.77 -8.93 -3.69
C LEU A 104 6.69 -8.83 -4.79
N VAL A 105 6.83 -7.82 -5.67
CA VAL A 105 6.20 -7.62 -6.99
C VAL A 105 7.13 -6.65 -7.75
N SER A 106 7.44 -6.87 -9.04
CA SER A 106 8.33 -6.00 -9.85
C SER A 106 7.65 -5.33 -11.04
#